data_AF-U6H4T2-F1
#
_entry.id   AF-U6H4T2-F1
#
_cell.length_a   1.000
_cell.length_b   1.000
_cell.length_c   1.000
_cell.angle_alpha   90.00
_cell.angle_beta   90.00
_cell.angle_gamma   90.00
#
_symmetry.space_group_name_H-M   'P 1'
#
loop_
_entity.id
_entity.type
_entity.pdbx_description
1 polymer ?
#
loop_
_entity_poly.entity_id
_entity_poly.type
_entity_poly.pdbx_seq_one_letter_code
_entity_poly.pdbx_strand_id
1 'polypeptide(L)'
;MAADLHPHDQHGRHGTHDIVPHGAKERSQVEESFRKTKLPPLSLARDDFPSVVLSERYRDRQIKLSPDRLICQGHKGWTSVFATHACSSGCFYFEVEVLSPDTSSLHFSGYPPEVGWACRYQRFDLPIGANAFSYAISDFGGLSVVHEARRQQPQHLQNVKIKEGDIIGCCICIPEPVAWPPDPREDSRLYEYLQAGILCCPETPPEPRRSKPEESWIDFSLNGERSQCTRKQ
;
A
#
# COMPACT_ATOMS: atom_id res chain seq x y z
N MET A 1 -4.55 -22.25 -15.89
CA MET A 1 -3.19 -22.59 -15.41
C MET A 1 -3.00 -21.83 -14.13
N ALA A 2 -2.75 -22.53 -13.01
CA ALA A 2 -2.54 -21.87 -11.73
C ALA A 2 -1.26 -21.03 -11.84
N ALA A 3 -1.36 -19.72 -11.63
CA ALA A 3 -0.18 -18.90 -11.42
C ALA A 3 0.49 -19.41 -10.14
N ASP A 4 1.71 -19.93 -10.26
CA ASP A 4 2.48 -20.37 -9.10
C ASP A 4 2.66 -19.16 -8.17
N LEU A 5 1.94 -19.17 -7.05
CA LEU A 5 2.09 -18.18 -5.98
C LEU A 5 3.54 -18.16 -5.53
N HIS A 6 4.09 -16.96 -5.30
CA HIS A 6 5.46 -16.77 -4.84
C HIS A 6 5.70 -17.65 -3.59
N PRO A 7 6.78 -18.45 -3.53
CA PRO A 7 7.02 -19.38 -2.42
C PRO A 7 7.14 -18.71 -1.03
N HIS A 8 7.33 -17.39 -1.01
CA HIS A 8 7.46 -16.57 0.19
C HIS A 8 6.22 -15.68 0.43
N ASP A 9 5.25 -15.68 -0.50
CA ASP A 9 3.94 -15.03 -0.35
C ASP A 9 2.96 -16.00 0.33
N GLN A 10 3.32 -16.40 1.55
CA GLN A 10 2.49 -17.21 2.44
C GLN A 10 1.41 -16.39 3.15
N HIS A 11 1.14 -15.18 2.66
CA HIS A 11 0.34 -14.16 3.33
C HIS A 11 -1.13 -14.55 3.52
N GLY A 12 -1.63 -15.52 2.75
CA GLY A 12 -2.97 -16.09 2.90
C GLY A 12 -3.05 -17.39 3.72
N ARG A 13 -1.96 -17.91 4.30
CA ARG A 13 -2.03 -19.15 5.13
C ARG A 13 -1.57 -18.98 6.56
N HIS A 14 -0.58 -18.13 6.78
CA HIS A 14 -0.08 -17.89 8.12
C HIS A 14 0.10 -16.39 8.31
N GLY A 15 -0.77 -15.80 9.14
CA GLY A 15 -0.33 -14.70 9.99
C GLY A 15 1.04 -15.10 10.56
N THR A 16 1.99 -14.17 10.64
CA THR A 16 3.41 -14.39 10.93
C THR A 16 3.67 -14.90 12.35
N HIS A 17 3.06 -16.02 12.68
CA HIS A 17 3.08 -16.68 13.97
C HIS A 17 4.14 -17.78 13.98
N ASP A 18 4.52 -18.33 12.81
CA ASP A 18 5.39 -19.52 12.73
C ASP A 18 6.65 -19.34 11.86
N ILE A 19 7.05 -18.10 11.53
CA ILE A 19 8.38 -17.88 10.94
C ILE A 19 9.40 -17.95 12.08
N VAL A 20 9.90 -19.14 12.35
CA VAL A 20 11.17 -19.33 13.06
C VAL A 20 12.27 -19.08 12.02
N PRO A 21 13.08 -18.02 12.13
CA PRO A 21 14.21 -17.81 11.22
C PRO A 21 15.13 -19.03 11.30
N HIS A 22 15.45 -19.67 10.18
CA HIS A 22 16.47 -20.72 10.17
C HIS A 22 17.79 -20.14 10.68
N GLY A 23 18.27 -20.63 11.83
CA GLY A 23 19.48 -20.15 12.50
C GLY A 23 19.23 -19.31 13.77
N ALA A 24 17.99 -19.00 14.13
CA ALA A 24 17.68 -18.49 15.46
C ALA A 24 17.82 -19.62 16.49
N LYS A 25 18.69 -19.47 17.50
CA LYS A 25 18.72 -20.36 18.67
C LYS A 25 17.29 -20.51 19.21
N GLU A 26 16.86 -21.74 19.49
CA GLU A 26 15.65 -21.99 20.28
C GLU A 26 15.76 -21.16 21.56
N ARG A 27 14.88 -20.15 21.66
CA ARG A 27 14.86 -19.26 22.81
C ARG A 27 14.11 -19.94 23.94
N SER A 28 14.48 -19.59 25.16
CA SER A 28 13.80 -20.16 26.32
C SER A 28 12.33 -19.72 26.35
N GLN A 29 11.43 -20.59 26.82
CA GLN A 29 10.00 -20.29 26.98
C GLN A 29 9.74 -19.03 27.83
N VAL A 30 10.70 -18.68 28.70
CA VAL A 30 10.67 -17.49 29.54
C VAL A 30 10.88 -16.22 28.72
N GLU A 31 11.85 -16.19 27.81
CA GLU A 31 12.07 -15.02 26.94
C GLU A 31 10.88 -14.79 25.99
N GLU A 32 10.23 -15.87 25.57
CA GLU A 32 9.05 -15.81 24.70
C GLU A 32 7.82 -15.27 25.43
N SER A 33 7.63 -15.65 26.71
CA SER A 33 6.51 -15.16 27.52
C SER A 33 6.65 -13.67 27.85
N PHE A 34 7.84 -13.20 28.24
CA PHE A 34 8.09 -11.77 28.48
C PHE A 34 7.84 -10.90 27.24
N ARG A 35 8.08 -11.45 26.04
CA ARG A 35 7.82 -10.75 24.78
C ARG A 35 6.33 -10.71 24.46
N LYS A 36 5.60 -11.82 24.65
CA LYS A 36 4.14 -11.88 24.49
C LYS A 36 3.40 -10.88 25.41
N THR A 37 3.94 -10.60 26.60
CA THR A 37 3.37 -9.61 27.53
C THR A 37 3.64 -8.15 27.12
N LYS A 38 4.70 -7.89 26.33
CA LYS A 38 5.03 -6.54 25.82
C LYS A 38 4.46 -6.24 24.43
N LEU A 39 4.18 -7.27 23.66
CA LEU A 39 3.52 -7.13 22.36
C LEU A 39 2.05 -6.79 22.61
N PRO A 40 1.48 -5.77 21.93
CA PRO A 40 0.04 -5.57 21.96
C PRO A 40 -0.66 -6.88 21.55
N PRO A 41 -1.86 -7.17 22.06
CA PRO A 41 -2.62 -8.35 21.65
C PRO A 41 -2.62 -8.40 20.11
N LEU A 42 -2.20 -9.53 19.55
CA LEU A 42 -2.20 -9.76 18.09
C LEU A 42 -3.64 -9.98 17.60
N SER A 43 -4.55 -9.07 17.94
CA SER A 43 -5.89 -8.97 17.36
C SER A 43 -5.87 -8.12 16.09
N LEU A 44 -4.77 -8.16 15.31
CA LEU A 44 -4.87 -7.72 13.92
C LEU A 44 -5.90 -8.65 13.29
N ALA A 45 -7.09 -8.11 12.97
CA ALA A 45 -8.12 -8.88 12.30
C ALA A 45 -7.47 -9.58 11.10
N ARG A 46 -7.66 -10.90 10.99
CA ARG A 46 -7.02 -11.66 9.91
C ARG A 46 -7.46 -11.07 8.58
N ASP A 47 -6.50 -10.83 7.70
CA ASP A 47 -6.74 -10.36 6.33
C ASP A 47 -7.20 -11.50 5.41
N ASP A 48 -7.69 -12.59 5.99
CA ASP A 48 -8.18 -13.80 5.32
C ASP A 48 -9.59 -13.56 4.75
N PHE A 49 -9.73 -12.56 3.89
CA PHE A 49 -10.98 -12.24 3.18
C PHE A 49 -10.96 -12.82 1.77
N PRO A 50 -12.05 -13.47 1.31
CA PRO A 50 -12.13 -13.99 -0.06
C PRO A 50 -12.22 -12.88 -1.11
N SER A 51 -12.71 -11.70 -0.70
CA SER A 51 -12.82 -10.52 -1.55
C SER A 51 -11.73 -9.51 -1.20
N VAL A 52 -11.37 -8.68 -2.18
CA VAL A 52 -10.45 -7.57 -1.96
C VAL A 52 -11.09 -6.52 -1.06
N VAL A 53 -10.49 -6.33 0.12
CA VAL A 53 -10.85 -5.28 1.10
C VAL A 53 -9.60 -4.55 1.58
N LEU A 54 -9.77 -3.41 2.28
CA LEU A 54 -8.68 -2.65 2.90
C LEU A 54 -8.09 -3.40 4.09
N SER A 55 -6.77 -3.46 4.20
CA SER A 55 -6.00 -4.26 5.15
C SER A 55 -6.00 -3.71 6.58
N GLU A 56 -6.28 -4.56 7.59
CA GLU A 56 -6.11 -4.19 9.00
C GLU A 56 -4.64 -4.30 9.43
N ARG A 57 -3.86 -5.11 8.70
CA ARG A 57 -2.44 -5.35 8.93
C ARG A 57 -1.53 -4.32 8.28
N TYR A 58 -1.86 -3.89 7.07
CA TYR A 58 -1.06 -3.01 6.22
C TYR A 58 -1.68 -1.62 6.17
N ARG A 59 -1.73 -0.98 7.33
CA ARG A 59 -2.27 0.37 7.50
C ARG A 59 -1.57 1.12 8.61
N ASP A 60 -1.67 2.43 8.57
CA ASP A 60 -1.38 3.26 9.73
C ASP A 60 -2.43 3.03 10.83
N ARG A 61 -2.05 3.13 12.09
CA ARG A 61 -2.98 2.94 13.22
C ARG A 61 -4.02 4.04 13.32
N GLN A 62 -3.73 5.22 12.79
CA GLN A 62 -4.60 6.40 12.86
C GLN A 62 -5.70 6.38 11.79
N ILE A 63 -5.58 5.57 10.75
CA ILE A 63 -6.65 5.39 9.77
C ILE A 63 -7.74 4.48 10.35
N LYS A 64 -9.00 4.87 10.21
CA LYS A 64 -10.15 4.06 10.62
C LYS A 64 -10.71 3.34 9.42
N LEU A 65 -11.09 2.09 9.60
CA LEU A 65 -11.81 1.31 8.58
C LEU A 65 -13.27 1.12 9.00
N SER A 66 -14.17 1.08 8.03
CA SER A 66 -15.53 0.60 8.24
C SER A 66 -15.54 -0.89 8.60
N PRO A 67 -16.61 -1.41 9.22
CA PRO A 67 -16.70 -2.84 9.59
C PRO A 67 -16.55 -3.82 8.42
N ASP A 68 -17.01 -3.44 7.23
CA ASP A 68 -16.87 -4.21 5.98
C ASP A 68 -15.51 -4.03 5.30
N ARG A 69 -14.66 -3.13 5.82
CA ARG A 69 -13.31 -2.81 5.34
C ARG A 69 -13.28 -2.30 3.90
N LEU A 70 -14.34 -1.65 3.44
CA LEU A 70 -14.43 -1.02 2.13
C LEU A 70 -14.24 0.51 2.18
N ILE A 71 -14.36 1.12 3.36
CA ILE A 71 -14.19 2.55 3.56
C ILE A 71 -13.03 2.78 4.53
N CYS A 72 -12.15 3.72 4.20
CA CYS A 72 -11.17 4.25 5.13
C CYS A 72 -11.37 5.75 5.37
N GLN A 73 -11.09 6.17 6.60
CA GLN A 73 -11.14 7.57 7.00
C GLN A 73 -9.85 7.95 7.73
N GLY A 74 -9.12 8.92 7.19
CA GLY A 74 -8.02 9.59 7.86
C GLY A 74 -8.51 10.72 8.76
N HIS A 75 -7.63 11.22 9.64
CA HIS A 75 -7.94 12.35 10.52
C HIS A 75 -6.92 13.48 10.36
N LYS A 76 -5.83 13.46 11.14
CA LYS A 76 -4.81 14.51 11.11
C LYS A 76 -3.52 13.97 10.51
N GLY A 77 -3.00 14.69 9.50
CA GLY A 77 -1.78 14.30 8.81
C GLY A 77 -2.02 13.23 7.75
N TRP A 78 -0.93 12.79 7.13
CA TRP A 78 -0.98 11.75 6.11
C TRP A 78 -0.94 10.38 6.76
N THR A 79 -1.81 9.49 6.29
CA THR A 79 -1.90 8.10 6.72
C THR A 79 -2.33 7.27 5.53
N SER A 80 -1.80 6.06 5.40
CA SER A 80 -2.05 5.17 4.28
C SER A 80 -2.58 3.81 4.75
N VAL A 81 -3.33 3.15 3.86
CA VAL A 81 -3.80 1.77 3.98
C VAL A 81 -3.65 1.09 2.64
N PHE A 82 -3.28 -0.19 2.66
CA PHE A 82 -3.22 -1.04 1.47
C PHE A 82 -4.42 -1.97 1.40
N ALA A 83 -4.70 -2.50 0.22
CA ALA A 83 -5.61 -3.63 0.08
C ALA A 83 -4.99 -4.92 0.66
N THR A 84 -5.85 -5.90 0.93
CA THR A 84 -5.48 -7.26 1.37
C THR A 84 -4.77 -8.06 0.27
N HIS A 85 -5.00 -7.72 -0.99
CA HIS A 85 -4.44 -8.40 -2.15
C HIS A 85 -3.40 -7.53 -2.83
N ALA A 86 -2.43 -8.17 -3.48
CA ALA A 86 -1.38 -7.51 -4.25
C ALA A 86 -1.26 -8.15 -5.64
N CYS A 87 -0.65 -7.41 -6.56
CA CYS A 87 -0.31 -7.90 -7.89
C CYS A 87 1.20 -8.09 -8.03
N SER A 88 1.63 -9.22 -8.58
CA SER A 88 3.04 -9.49 -8.93
C SER A 88 3.32 -9.41 -10.43
N SER A 89 2.31 -9.68 -11.27
CA SER A 89 2.38 -9.68 -12.73
C SER A 89 0.98 -9.64 -13.34
N GLY A 90 0.86 -9.12 -14.55
CA GLY A 90 -0.41 -8.96 -15.26
C GLY A 90 -0.97 -7.54 -15.19
N CYS A 91 -2.23 -7.38 -15.59
CA CYS A 91 -2.93 -6.10 -15.63
C CYS A 91 -4.11 -6.09 -14.65
N PHE A 92 -4.18 -5.06 -13.81
CA PHE A 92 -5.21 -4.91 -12.79
C PHE A 92 -5.81 -3.51 -12.82
N TYR A 93 -7.03 -3.42 -12.32
CA TYR A 93 -7.79 -2.21 -12.24
C TYR A 93 -8.63 -2.21 -10.96
N PHE A 94 -8.70 -1.06 -10.29
CA PHE A 94 -9.65 -0.83 -9.21
C PHE A 94 -10.16 0.62 -9.25
N GLU A 95 -11.27 0.84 -8.57
CA GLU A 95 -11.89 2.15 -8.44
C GLU A 95 -12.03 2.52 -6.97
N VAL A 96 -11.98 3.81 -6.68
CA VAL A 96 -12.22 4.39 -5.36
C VAL A 96 -13.24 5.52 -5.52
N GLU A 97 -14.33 5.42 -4.79
CA GLU A 97 -15.31 6.49 -4.67
C GLU A 97 -14.88 7.48 -3.57
N VAL A 98 -14.97 8.76 -3.88
CA VAL A 98 -14.67 9.83 -2.91
C VAL A 98 -15.94 10.16 -2.16
N LEU A 99 -16.05 9.67 -0.92
CA LEU A 99 -17.20 9.94 -0.06
C LEU A 99 -17.13 11.33 0.58
N SER A 100 -18.28 11.82 1.05
CA SER A 100 -18.38 13.07 1.80
C SER A 100 -17.49 12.98 3.05
N PRO A 101 -16.61 13.98 3.30
CA PRO A 101 -15.82 13.98 4.51
C PRO A 101 -16.72 14.20 5.73
N ASP A 102 -16.54 13.40 6.78
CA ASP A 102 -17.14 13.72 8.08
C ASP A 102 -16.38 14.89 8.73
N THR A 103 -16.93 16.09 8.57
CA THR A 103 -16.38 17.32 9.14
C THR A 103 -17.11 17.77 10.42
N SER A 104 -18.03 16.97 10.95
CA SER A 104 -18.89 17.36 12.09
C SER A 104 -18.10 17.77 13.34
N SER A 105 -16.91 17.20 13.49
CA SER A 105 -15.97 17.46 14.59
C SER A 105 -14.72 18.26 14.19
N LEU A 106 -14.64 18.72 12.94
CA LEU A 106 -13.45 19.35 12.36
C LEU A 106 -13.69 20.82 12.03
N HIS A 107 -12.75 21.69 12.41
CA HIS A 107 -12.75 23.10 12.01
C HIS A 107 -12.25 23.33 10.57
N PHE A 108 -11.69 22.30 9.94
CA PHE A 108 -11.10 22.35 8.60
C PHE A 108 -11.30 21.00 7.89
N SER A 109 -11.77 21.03 6.65
CA SER A 109 -11.75 19.87 5.76
C SER A 109 -10.34 19.70 5.22
N GLY A 110 -9.72 18.54 5.46
CA GLY A 110 -8.40 18.19 4.92
C GLY A 110 -8.35 18.18 3.39
N TYR A 111 -7.21 17.76 2.85
CA TYR A 111 -7.07 17.57 1.41
C TYR A 111 -7.76 16.27 0.95
N PRO A 112 -8.21 16.19 -0.32
CA PRO A 112 -8.67 14.94 -0.91
C PRO A 112 -7.62 13.83 -0.77
N PRO A 113 -8.04 12.55 -0.75
CA PRO A 113 -7.12 11.43 -0.61
C PRO A 113 -6.15 11.34 -1.80
N GLU A 114 -4.93 10.88 -1.53
CA GLU A 114 -4.02 10.41 -2.58
C GLU A 114 -4.24 8.90 -2.78
N VAL A 115 -4.52 8.48 -4.00
CA VAL A 115 -4.91 7.09 -4.33
C VAL A 115 -3.98 6.52 -5.39
N GLY A 116 -3.53 5.28 -5.22
CA GLY A 116 -2.78 4.60 -6.27
C GLY A 116 -2.11 3.31 -5.83
N TRP A 117 -0.93 3.05 -6.38
CA TRP A 117 -0.19 1.80 -6.23
C TRP A 117 1.05 2.00 -5.38
N ALA A 118 1.38 1.01 -4.55
CA ALA A 118 2.59 1.04 -3.75
C ALA A 118 3.12 -0.37 -3.46
N CYS A 119 4.43 -0.51 -3.42
CA CYS A 119 5.09 -1.68 -2.86
C CYS A 119 5.09 -1.61 -1.33
N ARG A 120 5.21 -2.76 -0.65
CA ARG A 120 5.41 -2.83 0.82
C ARG A 120 6.79 -2.33 1.31
N TYR A 121 7.43 -1.45 0.54
CA TYR A 121 8.57 -0.61 0.93
C TYR A 121 8.14 0.82 1.28
N GLN A 122 6.86 1.14 1.08
CA GLN A 122 6.24 2.39 1.51
C GLN A 122 5.93 2.38 3.00
N ARG A 123 6.11 3.53 3.65
CA ARG A 123 5.69 3.71 5.04
C ARG A 123 4.23 4.14 5.10
N PHE A 124 3.49 3.69 6.11
CA PHE A 124 2.08 4.01 6.23
C PHE A 124 1.79 5.40 6.81
N ASP A 125 2.77 6.06 7.44
CA ASP A 125 2.68 7.42 7.96
C ASP A 125 2.96 8.50 6.90
N LEU A 126 3.14 8.10 5.64
CA LEU A 126 3.37 8.97 4.49
C LEU A 126 2.28 8.76 3.44
N PRO A 127 1.98 9.78 2.63
CA PRO A 127 1.01 9.62 1.55
C PRO A 127 1.61 8.80 0.40
N ILE A 128 0.74 8.08 -0.32
CA ILE A 128 1.12 7.31 -1.52
C ILE A 128 1.68 8.25 -2.58
N GLY A 129 2.82 7.91 -3.19
CA GLY A 129 3.53 8.77 -4.13
C GLY A 129 4.65 9.61 -3.48
N ALA A 130 4.79 9.59 -2.15
CA ALA A 130 5.86 10.32 -1.46
C ALA A 130 7.27 9.75 -1.71
N ASN A 131 7.39 8.46 -2.03
CA ASN A 131 8.67 7.78 -2.22
C ASN A 131 8.78 7.10 -3.59
N ALA A 132 9.92 6.48 -3.85
CA ALA A 132 10.22 5.82 -5.11
C ALA A 132 9.49 4.48 -5.33
N PHE A 133 8.71 4.02 -4.34
CA PHE A 133 8.02 2.73 -4.34
C PHE A 133 6.51 2.87 -4.47
N SER A 134 6.04 4.07 -4.82
CA SER A 134 4.62 4.35 -4.94
C SER A 134 4.34 5.39 -6.02
N TYR A 135 3.14 5.28 -6.59
CA TYR A 135 2.59 6.20 -7.58
C TYR A 135 1.14 6.49 -7.18
N ALA A 136 0.75 7.76 -7.18
CA ALA A 136 -0.61 8.15 -6.83
C ALA A 136 -1.17 9.21 -7.78
N ILE A 137 -2.49 9.35 -7.78
CA ILE A 137 -3.16 10.57 -8.20
C ILE A 137 -3.52 11.39 -6.95
N SER A 138 -3.35 12.71 -7.04
CA SER A 138 -3.56 13.66 -5.95
C SER A 138 -4.12 14.97 -6.49
N ASP A 139 -5.03 15.59 -5.75
CA ASP A 139 -5.53 16.95 -6.03
C ASP A 139 -4.87 18.03 -5.15
N PHE A 140 -3.83 17.68 -4.40
CA PHE A 140 -3.08 18.67 -3.63
C PHE A 140 -2.31 19.60 -4.59
N GLY A 141 -2.73 20.86 -4.66
CA GLY A 141 -2.17 21.84 -5.62
C GLY A 141 -2.66 21.63 -7.06
N GLY A 142 -3.76 20.90 -7.24
CA GLY A 142 -4.36 20.54 -8.53
C GLY A 142 -4.11 19.09 -8.91
N LEU A 143 -5.00 18.53 -9.73
CA LEU A 143 -4.96 17.13 -10.14
C LEU A 143 -3.63 16.77 -10.81
N SER A 144 -2.89 15.88 -10.19
CA SER A 144 -1.54 15.49 -10.59
C SER A 144 -1.26 14.02 -10.29
N VAL A 145 -0.43 13.41 -11.12
CA VAL A 145 0.22 12.14 -10.80
C VAL A 145 1.44 12.45 -9.93
N VAL A 146 1.63 11.69 -8.85
CA VAL A 146 2.67 11.90 -7.84
C VAL A 146 3.56 10.67 -7.73
N HIS A 147 4.86 10.89 -7.79
CA HIS A 147 5.91 9.88 -7.57
C HIS A 147 7.16 10.56 -7.01
N GLU A 148 7.81 9.99 -6.00
CA GLU A 148 8.96 10.61 -5.30
C GLU A 148 8.68 12.06 -4.83
N ALA A 149 7.44 12.31 -4.38
CA ALA A 149 6.92 13.64 -4.03
C ALA A 149 6.98 14.68 -5.17
N ARG A 150 7.25 14.25 -6.40
CA ARG A 150 7.19 15.08 -7.60
C ARG A 150 5.81 14.97 -8.22
N ARG A 151 5.27 16.11 -8.64
CA ARG A 151 3.91 16.22 -9.20
C ARG A 151 3.99 16.50 -10.69
N GLN A 152 3.27 15.71 -11.47
CA GLN A 152 3.11 15.91 -12.91
C GLN A 152 1.63 16.11 -13.20
N GLN A 153 1.28 17.31 -13.67
CA GLN A 153 -0.10 17.64 -14.05
C GLN A 153 -0.39 17.16 -15.48
N PRO A 154 -1.42 16.32 -15.69
CA PRO A 154 -1.89 15.98 -17.03
C PRO A 154 -2.45 17.23 -17.71
N GLN A 155 -2.03 17.49 -18.96
CA GLN A 155 -2.37 18.73 -19.68
C GLN A 155 -3.89 18.93 -19.85
N HIS A 156 -4.62 17.85 -20.09
CA HIS A 156 -6.07 17.86 -20.30
C HIS A 156 -6.90 17.86 -19.01
N LEU A 157 -6.28 17.62 -17.86
CA LEU A 157 -6.95 17.67 -16.54
C LEU A 157 -6.50 18.88 -15.72
N GLN A 158 -5.90 19.88 -16.37
CA GLN A 158 -5.57 21.15 -15.73
C GLN A 158 -6.84 21.81 -15.18
N ASN A 159 -6.79 22.26 -13.93
CA ASN A 159 -7.91 22.85 -13.18
C ASN A 159 -9.07 21.91 -12.82
N VAL A 160 -8.93 20.61 -13.09
CA VAL A 160 -9.84 19.60 -12.55
C VAL A 160 -9.49 19.39 -11.07
N LYS A 161 -10.51 19.17 -10.25
CA LYS A 161 -10.40 18.89 -8.82
C LYS A 161 -11.22 17.66 -8.48
N ILE A 162 -10.74 16.89 -7.52
CA ILE A 162 -11.45 15.73 -6.99
C ILE A 162 -12.52 16.24 -6.03
N LYS A 163 -13.75 15.75 -6.22
CA LYS A 163 -14.93 16.12 -5.45
C LYS A 163 -15.61 14.90 -4.87
N GLU A 164 -16.49 15.14 -3.91
CA GLU A 164 -17.41 14.13 -3.42
C GLU A 164 -18.22 13.52 -4.57
N GLY A 165 -18.34 12.19 -4.57
CA GLY A 165 -19.01 11.39 -5.59
C GLY A 165 -18.14 11.07 -6.81
N ASP A 166 -16.93 11.63 -6.92
CA ASP A 166 -16.02 11.27 -8.02
C ASP A 166 -15.49 9.84 -7.84
N ILE A 167 -15.31 9.16 -8.97
CA ILE A 167 -14.71 7.83 -9.07
C ILE A 167 -13.29 7.95 -9.60
N ILE A 168 -12.32 7.58 -8.78
CA ILE A 168 -10.90 7.51 -9.15
C ILE A 168 -10.60 6.09 -9.63
N GLY A 169 -10.29 5.93 -10.91
CA GLY A 169 -9.82 4.66 -11.48
C GLY A 169 -8.31 4.57 -11.43
N CYS A 170 -7.79 3.40 -11.03
CA CYS A 170 -6.38 3.09 -10.92
C CYS A 170 -6.07 1.81 -11.70
N CYS A 171 -5.24 1.92 -12.73
CA CYS A 171 -4.81 0.79 -13.55
C CYS A 171 -3.30 0.58 -13.43
N ILE A 172 -2.88 -0.68 -13.47
CA ILE A 172 -1.48 -1.07 -13.55
C ILE A 172 -1.33 -2.28 -14.45
N CYS A 173 -0.26 -2.32 -15.23
CA CYS A 173 0.22 -3.50 -15.93
C CYS A 173 1.70 -3.71 -15.62
N ILE A 174 2.04 -4.91 -15.16
CA ILE A 174 3.39 -5.29 -14.74
C ILE A 174 3.77 -6.58 -15.48
N PRO A 175 4.99 -6.72 -16.03
CA PRO A 175 5.44 -7.97 -16.62
C PRO A 175 5.63 -9.06 -15.55
N GLU A 176 5.79 -10.30 -16.01
CA GLU A 176 6.27 -11.38 -15.14
C GLU A 176 7.65 -11.03 -14.55
N PRO A 177 7.87 -11.25 -13.25
CA PRO A 177 9.13 -10.91 -12.62
C PRO A 177 10.25 -11.82 -13.15
N VAL A 178 11.32 -11.21 -13.67
CA VAL A 178 12.51 -11.93 -14.15
C VAL A 178 13.31 -12.57 -13.01
N ALA A 179 13.22 -12.00 -11.81
CA ALA A 179 13.89 -12.50 -10.62
C ALA A 179 13.20 -11.95 -9.36
N TRP A 180 13.15 -12.79 -8.32
CA TRP A 180 12.63 -12.40 -7.02
C TRP A 180 13.70 -11.70 -6.17
N PRO A 181 13.34 -10.70 -5.36
CA PRO A 181 14.26 -10.20 -4.34
C PRO A 181 14.53 -11.28 -3.27
N PRO A 182 15.63 -11.18 -2.52
CA PRO A 182 15.87 -12.05 -1.37
C PRO A 182 14.71 -11.99 -0.38
N ASP A 183 14.43 -13.10 0.31
CA ASP A 183 13.38 -13.13 1.32
C ASP A 183 13.77 -12.22 2.50
N PRO A 184 13.01 -11.15 2.78
CA PRO A 184 13.36 -10.22 3.85
C PRO A 184 13.31 -10.88 5.24
N ARG A 185 12.67 -12.05 5.39
CA ARG A 185 12.64 -12.83 6.63
C ARG A 185 13.99 -13.43 7.02
N GLU A 186 14.91 -13.56 6.06
CA GLU A 186 16.27 -14.03 6.30
C GLU A 186 17.15 -12.95 6.96
N ASP A 187 16.75 -11.67 6.85
CA ASP A 187 17.44 -10.57 7.50
C ASP A 187 16.83 -10.27 8.88
N SER A 188 17.53 -10.71 9.93
CA SER A 188 17.09 -10.48 11.31
C SER A 188 16.93 -9.01 11.71
N ARG A 189 17.59 -8.07 10.99
CA ARG A 189 17.45 -6.62 11.21
C ARG A 189 16.08 -6.11 10.77
N LEU A 190 15.37 -6.85 9.92
CA LEU A 190 14.06 -6.48 9.41
C LEU A 190 12.90 -6.96 10.29
N TYR A 191 13.17 -7.71 11.36
CA TYR A 191 12.13 -8.35 12.18
C TYR A 191 11.02 -7.38 12.63
N GLU A 192 11.37 -6.21 13.15
CA GLU A 192 10.39 -5.23 13.64
C GLU A 192 9.56 -4.63 12.50
N TYR A 193 10.19 -4.34 11.35
CA TYR A 193 9.51 -3.82 10.17
C TYR A 193 8.56 -4.86 9.56
N LEU A 194 8.98 -6.13 9.52
CA LEU A 194 8.15 -7.24 9.04
C LEU A 194 6.92 -7.47 9.93
N GLN A 195 7.07 -7.32 11.26
CA GLN A 195 5.93 -7.34 12.18
C GLN A 195 4.96 -6.19 11.91
N ALA A 196 5.48 -5.02 11.54
CA ALA A 196 4.69 -3.87 11.10
C ALA A 196 4.18 -3.98 9.64
N GLY A 197 4.50 -5.06 8.92
CA GLY A 197 4.04 -5.29 7.55
C GLY A 197 4.89 -4.62 6.45
N ILE A 198 5.99 -3.97 6.81
CA ILE A 198 6.93 -3.30 5.91
C ILE A 198 8.10 -4.26 5.58
N LEU A 199 8.48 -4.34 4.30
CA LEU A 199 9.47 -5.29 3.79
C LEU A 199 10.91 -4.77 3.78
N CYS A 200 11.18 -3.55 4.22
CA CYS A 200 12.52 -2.98 4.31
C CYS A 200 12.67 -2.08 5.53
N CYS A 201 13.91 -1.71 5.83
CA CYS A 201 14.19 -0.56 6.69
C CYS A 201 13.77 0.71 5.94
N PRO A 202 12.87 1.55 6.47
CA PRO A 202 12.46 2.76 5.76
C PRO A 202 13.53 3.85 5.65
N GLU A 203 14.57 3.79 6.50
CA GLU A 203 15.69 4.74 6.46
C GLU A 203 16.73 4.36 5.40
N THR A 204 16.76 3.10 5.01
CA THR A 204 17.67 2.53 4.01
C THR A 204 16.89 1.58 3.09
N PRO A 205 15.92 2.11 2.32
CA PRO A 205 15.16 1.29 1.39
C PRO A 205 16.08 0.77 0.27
N PRO A 206 15.73 -0.37 -0.35
CA PRO A 206 16.49 -0.87 -1.49
C PRO A 206 16.45 0.11 -2.67
N GLU A 207 17.26 -0.14 -3.69
CA GLU A 207 17.13 0.60 -4.95
C GLU A 207 15.90 0.10 -5.75
N PRO A 208 15.03 0.99 -6.24
CA PRO A 208 13.88 0.59 -7.05
C PRO A 208 14.31 -0.13 -8.33
N ARG A 209 13.73 -1.31 -8.58
CA ARG A 209 13.90 -2.03 -9.85
C ARG A 209 12.84 -1.53 -10.84
N ARG A 210 13.27 -0.87 -11.90
CA ARG A 210 12.40 -0.36 -12.97
C ARG A 210 12.38 -1.34 -14.14
N SER A 211 11.19 -1.69 -14.61
CA SER A 211 11.04 -2.45 -15.84
C SER A 211 11.13 -1.53 -17.05
N LYS A 212 11.18 -2.08 -18.27
CA LYS A 212 11.21 -1.23 -19.47
C LYS A 212 9.84 -0.55 -19.67
N PRO A 213 9.79 0.71 -20.15
CA PRO A 213 8.53 1.44 -20.33
C PRO A 213 7.52 0.76 -21.28
N GLU A 214 8.00 -0.06 -22.21
CA GLU A 214 7.16 -0.86 -23.11
C GLU A 214 6.53 -2.10 -22.45
N GLU A 215 7.04 -2.52 -21.29
CA GLU A 215 6.63 -3.75 -20.59
C GLU A 215 5.72 -3.47 -19.39
N SER A 216 5.83 -2.30 -18.74
CA SER A 216 4.97 -1.90 -17.61
C SER A 216 4.46 -0.48 -17.70
N TRP A 217 3.25 -0.25 -17.20
CA TRP A 217 2.68 1.09 -17.08
C TRP A 217 1.66 1.16 -15.95
N ILE A 218 1.43 2.37 -15.46
CA ILE A 218 0.36 2.72 -14.52
C ILE A 218 -0.52 3.74 -15.26
N ASP A 219 -1.82 3.78 -14.96
CA ASP A 219 -2.66 4.88 -15.41
C ASP A 219 -3.75 5.20 -14.39
N PHE A 220 -4.20 6.44 -14.43
CA PHE A 220 -5.26 6.93 -13.56
C PHE A 220 -6.39 7.53 -14.39
N SER A 221 -7.60 7.50 -13.86
CA SER A 221 -8.76 8.16 -14.47
C SER A 221 -9.62 8.81 -13.41
N LEU A 222 -10.32 9.88 -13.79
CA LEU A 222 -11.36 10.48 -12.97
C LEU A 222 -12.68 10.35 -13.72
N ASN A 223 -13.68 9.68 -13.14
CA ASN A 223 -14.98 9.41 -13.76
C ASN A 223 -14.87 8.76 -15.16
N GLY A 224 -13.91 7.85 -15.32
CA GLY A 224 -13.60 7.17 -16.57
C GLY A 224 -12.77 7.98 -17.58
N GLU A 225 -12.54 9.27 -17.34
CA GLU A 225 -11.66 10.09 -18.18
C GLU A 225 -10.19 9.85 -17.77
N ARG A 226 -9.43 9.20 -18.65
CA ARG A 226 -8.04 8.83 -18.40
C ARG A 226 -7.16 10.08 -18.31
N SER A 227 -6.33 10.15 -17.28
CA SER A 227 -5.13 10.98 -17.29
C SER A 227 -4.16 10.36 -18.30
N GLN A 228 -4.10 10.78 -19.57
CA GLN A 228 -3.12 10.27 -20.56
C GLN A 228 -1.62 10.47 -20.18
N CYS A 229 -1.27 10.58 -18.90
CA CYS A 229 0.00 11.05 -18.38
C CYS A 229 1.05 9.95 -18.15
N THR A 230 0.69 8.68 -18.06
CA THR A 230 1.63 7.64 -17.60
C THR A 230 1.90 6.56 -18.64
N ARG A 231 2.49 6.98 -19.76
CA ARG A 231 3.53 6.16 -20.40
C ARG A 231 4.88 6.64 -19.89
N LYS A 232 5.29 6.26 -18.67
CA LYS A 232 6.70 6.16 -18.25
C LYS A 232 6.94 5.84 -16.77
N GLN A 233 8.01 5.05 -16.60
CA GLN A 233 9.01 4.96 -15.51
C GLN A 233 8.79 4.01 -14.32
#